data_AF-A0A6G3BCS7-F1
#
_entry.id   AF-A0A6G3BCS7-F1
#
_cell.length_a   1.000
_cell.length_b   1.000
_cell.length_c   1.000
_cell.angle_alpha   90.00
_cell.angle_beta   90.00
_cell.angle_gamma   90.00
#
_symmetry.space_group_name_H-M   'P 1'
#
loop_
_entity.id
_entity.type
_entity.pdbx_description
1 polymer ?
#
loop_
_entity_poly.entity_id
_entity_poly.type
_entity_poly.pdbx_seq_one_letter_code
_entity_poly.pdbx_strand_id
1 'polypeptide(L)'
;MTAQHPEPSPRPAAPSGDLRASHDDREAVVEQLRDAAAEGRIDLDELDARLEQALTSKTYNELAALTADLPSGQSPASQPPLVITGGTFGASRGPERWEVPGHVIARGGVGGVNLDFTRVECRLTEVAVEAYGEVSGVTIVIPDAWAADTSGMDPGFGGLTDKTTPDRLPGTPLIRLTGSGGAGGVVIRHPNRRERRKLDGNSPES
;
A
#
# COMPACT_ATOMS: atom_id res chain seq x y z
N MET A 1 31.13 -42.16 -3.16
CA MET A 1 30.73 -41.34 -1.99
C MET A 1 31.11 -39.90 -2.28
N THR A 2 30.16 -39.07 -2.70
CA THR A 2 30.25 -37.62 -2.59
C THR A 2 28.87 -37.14 -2.15
N ALA A 3 28.87 -36.52 -0.97
CA ALA A 3 27.68 -36.19 -0.21
C ALA A 3 26.87 -35.09 -0.91
N GLN A 4 25.56 -35.32 -0.94
CA GLN A 4 24.52 -34.38 -1.31
C GLN A 4 24.53 -33.22 -0.31
N HIS A 5 24.73 -31.99 -0.78
CA HIS A 5 24.50 -30.79 0.02
C HIS A 5 22.98 -30.55 0.01
N PRO A 6 22.25 -30.64 1.14
CA PRO A 6 20.83 -30.30 1.13
C PRO A 6 20.67 -28.79 0.95
N GLU A 7 19.91 -28.40 -0.07
CA GLU A 7 19.49 -27.02 -0.29
C GLU A 7 18.73 -26.48 0.93
N PRO A 8 18.88 -25.19 1.28
CA PRO A 8 18.10 -24.60 2.36
C PRO A 8 16.62 -24.60 1.99
N SER A 9 15.83 -25.42 2.69
CA SER A 9 14.36 -25.39 2.59
C SER A 9 13.84 -23.98 2.86
N PRO A 10 12.82 -23.50 2.12
CA PRO A 10 12.18 -22.23 2.42
C PRO A 10 11.59 -22.30 3.83
N ARG A 11 12.10 -21.47 4.74
CA ARG A 11 11.52 -21.28 6.08
C ARG A 11 10.04 -20.93 5.90
N PRO A 12 9.10 -21.56 6.64
CA PRO A 12 7.74 -21.06 6.68
C PRO A 12 7.79 -19.59 7.12
N ALA A 13 7.19 -18.70 6.33
CA ALA A 13 6.99 -17.32 6.71
C ALA A 13 6.32 -17.33 8.09
N ALA A 14 6.97 -16.77 9.10
CA ALA A 14 6.38 -16.64 10.42
C ALA A 14 5.00 -15.96 10.27
N PRO A 15 3.98 -16.39 11.05
CA PRO A 15 2.68 -15.74 11.00
C PRO A 15 2.86 -14.26 11.32
N SER A 16 2.49 -13.39 10.39
CA SER A 16 2.67 -11.93 10.48
C SER A 16 2.03 -11.28 11.72
N GLY A 17 1.25 -12.02 12.52
CA GLY A 17 0.59 -11.57 13.74
C GLY A 17 1.51 -11.29 14.93
N ASP A 18 2.72 -11.86 14.96
CA ASP A 18 3.71 -11.60 16.02
C ASP A 18 4.51 -10.30 15.79
N LEU A 19 4.26 -9.62 14.66
CA LEU A 19 4.89 -8.33 14.37
C LEU A 19 4.35 -7.27 15.32
N ARG A 20 5.22 -6.30 15.65
CA ARG A 20 4.84 -5.16 16.48
C ARG A 20 3.92 -4.24 15.68
N ALA A 21 2.74 -3.96 16.21
CA ALA A 21 1.80 -3.01 15.63
C ALA A 21 2.36 -1.58 15.73
N SER A 22 2.18 -0.79 14.68
CA SER A 22 2.52 0.63 14.69
C SER A 22 1.46 1.45 15.45
N HIS A 23 1.70 2.75 15.59
CA HIS A 23 0.67 3.66 16.08
C HIS A 23 -0.51 3.74 15.11
N ASP A 24 -0.22 3.80 13.82
CA ASP A 24 -1.18 3.88 12.71
C ASP A 24 -2.16 2.68 12.72
N ASP A 25 -1.66 1.47 12.95
CA ASP A 25 -2.48 0.26 13.07
C ASP A 25 -3.44 0.33 14.27
N ARG A 26 -2.98 0.87 15.41
CA ARG A 26 -3.83 1.05 16.59
C ARG A 26 -4.92 2.08 16.33
N GLU A 27 -4.60 3.19 15.65
CA GLU A 27 -5.58 4.21 15.29
C GLU A 27 -6.62 3.68 14.30
N ALA A 28 -6.21 2.84 13.34
CA ALA A 28 -7.13 2.23 12.39
C ALA A 28 -8.14 1.28 13.07
N VAL A 29 -7.70 0.52 14.07
CA VAL A 29 -8.59 -0.34 14.88
C VAL A 29 -9.53 0.48 15.74
N VAL A 30 -9.04 1.59 16.32
CA VAL A 30 -9.87 2.53 17.07
C VAL A 30 -11.02 3.07 16.21
N GLU A 31 -10.74 3.49 14.98
CA GLU A 31 -11.78 3.99 14.07
C GLU A 31 -12.78 2.90 13.69
N GLN A 32 -12.32 1.66 13.46
CA GLN A 32 -13.20 0.53 13.18
C GLN A 32 -14.15 0.21 14.34
N LEU A 33 -13.66 0.28 15.58
CA LEU A 33 -14.50 0.08 16.78
C LEU A 33 -15.55 1.18 16.90
N ARG A 34 -15.20 2.44 16.61
CA ARG A 34 -16.14 3.57 16.65
C ARG A 34 -17.24 3.44 15.59
N ASP A 35 -16.89 2.95 14.40
CA ASP A 35 -17.86 2.68 13.32
C ASP A 35 -18.84 1.57 13.73
N ALA A 36 -18.32 0.47 14.29
CA ALA A 36 -19.16 -0.63 14.78
C ALA A 36 -20.11 -0.20 15.92
N ALA A 37 -19.69 0.73 16.77
CA ALA A 37 -20.56 1.32 17.80
C ALA A 37 -21.62 2.23 17.19
N ALA A 38 -21.27 3.01 16.16
CA ALA A 38 -22.23 3.84 15.42
C ALA A 38 -23.28 3.00 14.67
N GLU A 39 -22.90 1.83 14.18
CA GLU A 39 -23.81 0.83 13.61
C GLU A 39 -24.65 0.07 14.66
N GLY A 40 -24.38 0.28 15.95
CA GLY A 40 -25.08 -0.37 17.06
C GLY A 40 -24.75 -1.86 17.23
N ARG A 41 -23.60 -2.33 16.73
CA ARG A 41 -23.16 -3.72 16.90
C ARG A 41 -22.41 -3.97 18.20
N ILE A 42 -21.83 -2.93 18.78
CA ILE A 42 -21.24 -2.94 20.12
C ILE A 42 -21.82 -1.76 20.91
N ASP A 43 -22.01 -1.95 22.21
CA ASP A 43 -22.44 -0.86 23.09
C ASP A 43 -21.27 0.09 23.43
N LEU A 44 -21.58 1.27 23.99
CA LEU A 44 -20.59 2.25 24.41
C LEU A 44 -19.64 1.72 25.51
N ASP A 45 -20.13 0.86 26.40
CA ASP A 45 -19.29 0.24 27.44
C ASP A 45 -18.27 -0.74 26.82
N GLU A 46 -18.70 -1.53 25.84
CA GLU A 46 -17.81 -2.41 25.07
C GLU A 46 -16.81 -1.63 24.21
N LEU A 47 -17.25 -0.51 23.62
CA LEU A 47 -16.39 0.38 22.86
C LEU A 47 -15.25 0.91 23.75
N ASP A 48 -15.57 1.45 24.93
CA ASP A 48 -14.57 2.03 25.83
C ASP A 48 -13.53 0.99 26.26
N ALA A 49 -13.99 -0.21 26.65
CA ALA A 49 -13.11 -1.32 27.01
C ALA A 49 -12.20 -1.75 25.85
N ARG A 50 -12.73 -1.86 24.63
CA ARG A 50 -11.94 -2.26 23.45
C ARG A 50 -11.00 -1.16 22.97
N LEU A 51 -11.35 0.11 23.14
CA LEU A 51 -10.47 1.25 22.83
C LEU A 51 -9.24 1.29 23.73
N GLU A 52 -9.42 1.08 25.04
CA GLU A 52 -8.31 1.04 25.99
C GLU A 52 -7.35 -0.13 25.67
N GLN A 53 -7.91 -1.28 25.28
CA GLN A 53 -7.15 -2.45 24.84
C GLN A 53 -6.42 -2.21 23.50
N ALA A 54 -7.05 -1.53 22.53
CA ALA A 54 -6.42 -1.22 21.24
C ALA A 54 -5.21 -0.29 21.42
N LEU A 55 -5.33 0.73 22.27
CA LEU A 55 -4.26 1.69 22.53
C LEU A 55 -3.06 1.08 23.26
N THR A 56 -3.29 0.06 24.08
CA THR A 56 -2.26 -0.64 24.87
C THR A 56 -1.67 -1.87 24.17
N SER A 57 -2.32 -2.38 23.12
CA SER A 57 -1.85 -3.50 22.30
C SER A 57 -0.50 -3.22 21.65
N LYS A 58 0.36 -4.24 21.58
CA LYS A 58 1.72 -4.12 21.04
C LYS A 58 1.90 -4.93 19.76
N THR A 59 1.02 -5.87 19.48
CA THR A 59 1.11 -6.80 18.35
C THR A 59 -0.12 -6.74 17.45
N TYR A 60 0.06 -7.12 16.19
CA TYR A 60 -1.06 -7.21 15.24
C TYR A 60 -2.10 -8.25 15.66
N ASN A 61 -1.70 -9.34 16.32
CA ASN A 61 -2.63 -10.37 16.78
C ASN A 61 -3.55 -9.87 17.90
N GLU A 62 -3.01 -9.09 18.85
CA GLU A 62 -3.82 -8.45 19.90
C GLU A 62 -4.87 -7.50 19.31
N LEU A 63 -4.47 -6.71 18.31
CA LEU A 63 -5.37 -5.81 17.60
C LEU A 63 -6.45 -6.56 16.80
N ALA A 64 -6.06 -7.62 16.08
CA ALA A 64 -6.99 -8.43 15.29
C ALA A 64 -8.05 -9.13 16.17
N ALA A 65 -7.69 -9.51 17.39
CA ALA A 65 -8.63 -10.15 18.32
C ALA A 65 -9.77 -9.20 18.74
N LEU A 66 -9.50 -7.89 18.86
CA LEU A 66 -10.50 -6.90 19.29
C LEU A 66 -11.60 -6.66 18.24
N THR A 67 -11.27 -6.90 16.97
CA THR A 67 -12.17 -6.69 15.82
C THR A 67 -12.64 -7.99 15.18
N ALA A 68 -12.27 -9.17 15.70
CA ALA A 68 -12.54 -10.47 15.07
C ALA A 68 -14.03 -10.80 14.92
N ASP A 69 -14.86 -10.30 15.82
CA ASP A 69 -16.33 -10.50 15.83
C ASP A 69 -17.08 -9.41 15.04
N LEU A 70 -16.37 -8.34 14.65
CA LEU A 70 -16.97 -7.23 13.92
C LEU A 70 -16.78 -7.46 12.43
N PRO A 71 -17.80 -7.19 11.58
CA PRO A 71 -17.56 -7.14 10.15
C PRO A 71 -16.48 -6.11 9.92
N SER A 72 -15.48 -6.48 9.12
CA SER A 72 -14.36 -5.63 8.79
C SER A 72 -14.89 -4.40 8.03
N GLY A 73 -15.30 -3.36 8.76
CA GLY A 73 -15.34 -2.00 8.25
C GLY A 73 -13.95 -1.78 7.67
N GLN A 74 -13.88 -1.64 6.34
CA GLN A 74 -12.68 -1.82 5.52
C GLN A 74 -11.55 -0.90 5.99
N SER A 75 -10.83 -1.31 7.02
CA SER A 75 -9.57 -0.70 7.36
C SER A 75 -8.64 -1.03 6.19
N PRO A 76 -7.97 -0.03 5.60
CA PRO A 76 -7.06 -0.26 4.49
C PRO A 76 -5.94 -1.27 4.78
N ALA A 77 -5.67 -1.53 6.07
CA ALA A 77 -4.74 -2.53 6.56
C ALA A 77 -5.29 -3.98 6.57
N SER A 78 -6.61 -4.17 6.45
CA SER A 78 -7.24 -5.50 6.53
C SER A 78 -7.59 -6.10 5.16
N GLN A 79 -7.43 -5.33 4.08
CA GLN A 79 -7.52 -5.85 2.71
C GLN A 79 -6.19 -6.48 2.32
N PRO A 80 -6.18 -7.69 1.71
CA PRO A 80 -4.94 -8.33 1.31
C PRO A 80 -4.17 -7.39 0.39
N PRO A 81 -2.85 -7.22 0.60
CA PRO A 81 -2.07 -6.30 -0.21
C PRO A 81 -2.16 -6.73 -1.67
N LEU A 82 -2.43 -5.77 -2.56
CA LEU A 82 -2.37 -6.07 -3.99
C LEU A 82 -0.91 -6.23 -4.38
N VAL A 83 -0.50 -7.48 -4.59
CA VAL A 83 0.87 -7.80 -5.01
C VAL A 83 0.95 -7.85 -6.53
N ILE A 84 1.81 -7.02 -7.10
CA ILE A 84 2.12 -6.95 -8.53
C ILE A 84 3.60 -7.26 -8.69
N THR A 85 3.89 -8.36 -9.36
CA THR A 85 5.28 -8.81 -9.59
C THR A 85 5.60 -8.78 -11.07
N GLY A 86 6.58 -7.97 -11.45
CA GLY A 86 7.17 -7.93 -12.78
C GLY A 86 8.05 -9.15 -13.00
N GLY A 87 7.45 -10.24 -13.48
CA GLY A 87 8.18 -11.42 -13.93
C GLY A 87 9.12 -11.11 -15.12
N THR A 88 9.42 -12.10 -15.94
CA THR A 88 10.29 -11.91 -17.13
C THR A 88 9.73 -10.92 -18.14
N PHE A 89 8.41 -10.78 -18.24
CA PHE A 89 7.73 -9.90 -19.19
C PHE A 89 7.33 -8.53 -18.59
N GLY A 90 7.65 -8.29 -17.32
CA GLY A 90 7.18 -7.12 -16.57
C GLY A 90 5.70 -7.21 -16.21
N ALA A 91 5.23 -6.26 -15.41
CA ALA A 91 3.82 -6.14 -15.05
C ALA A 91 3.38 -4.68 -15.13
N SER A 92 2.12 -4.45 -15.51
CA SER A 92 1.56 -3.11 -15.60
C SER A 92 0.13 -3.09 -15.06
N ARG A 93 -0.20 -2.05 -14.31
CA ARG A 93 -1.54 -1.84 -13.75
C ARG A 93 -1.97 -0.39 -14.01
N GLY A 94 -3.16 -0.20 -14.57
CA GLY A 94 -3.60 1.08 -15.13
C GLY A 94 -3.18 1.25 -16.61
N PRO A 95 -3.68 2.28 -17.33
CA PRO A 95 -4.46 3.45 -16.87
C PRO A 95 -5.98 3.25 -16.84
N GLU A 96 -6.49 2.03 -17.09
CA GLU A 96 -7.92 1.74 -16.93
C GLU A 96 -8.34 1.86 -15.45
N ARG A 97 -9.59 2.24 -15.19
CA ARG A 97 -10.11 2.46 -13.82
C ARG A 97 -9.95 1.18 -13.01
N TRP A 98 -9.10 1.22 -11.99
CA TRP A 98 -8.88 0.10 -11.08
C TRP A 98 -9.08 0.56 -9.64
N GLU A 99 -9.58 -0.35 -8.80
CA GLU A 99 -9.68 -0.13 -7.37
C GLU A 99 -8.30 -0.27 -6.74
N VAL A 100 -7.84 0.81 -6.11
CA VAL A 100 -6.59 0.80 -5.35
C VAL A 100 -6.92 0.39 -3.92
N PRO A 101 -6.41 -0.77 -3.47
CA PRO A 101 -6.47 -1.10 -2.06
C PRO A 101 -5.54 -0.19 -1.28
N GLY A 102 -5.79 -0.07 0.02
CA GLY A 102 -4.97 0.75 0.91
C GLY A 102 -3.55 0.26 1.08
N HIS A 103 -3.23 -0.95 0.60
CA HIS A 103 -1.90 -1.51 0.58
C HIS A 103 -1.59 -2.17 -0.77
N VAL A 104 -0.57 -1.66 -1.46
CA VAL A 104 -0.10 -2.16 -2.76
C VAL A 104 1.37 -2.54 -2.65
N ILE A 105 1.75 -3.72 -3.15
CA ILE A 105 3.12 -4.20 -3.18
C ILE A 105 3.55 -4.41 -4.63
N ALA A 106 4.55 -3.65 -5.06
CA ALA A 106 5.11 -3.65 -6.40
C ALA A 106 6.53 -4.20 -6.40
N ARG A 107 6.73 -5.34 -7.03
CA ARG A 107 8.04 -6.00 -7.16
C ARG A 107 8.50 -5.96 -8.60
N GLY A 108 9.53 -5.19 -8.89
CA GLY A 108 10.09 -4.99 -10.23
C GLY A 108 10.50 -6.29 -10.91
N GLY A 109 10.97 -7.29 -10.15
CA GLY A 109 11.54 -8.52 -10.67
C GLY A 109 12.51 -8.26 -11.82
N VAL A 110 12.35 -8.97 -12.95
CA VAL A 110 13.26 -8.88 -14.12
C VAL A 110 12.75 -7.91 -15.18
N GLY A 111 11.43 -7.86 -15.43
CA GLY A 111 10.85 -7.06 -16.49
C GLY A 111 10.36 -5.67 -16.08
N GLY A 112 10.30 -5.38 -14.78
CA GLY A 112 9.87 -4.09 -14.22
C GLY A 112 8.37 -4.04 -13.94
N VAL A 113 7.97 -3.05 -13.14
CA VAL A 113 6.54 -2.81 -12.82
C VAL A 113 6.16 -1.38 -13.15
N ASN A 114 5.02 -1.20 -13.80
CA ASN A 114 4.40 0.09 -14.05
C ASN A 114 3.04 0.18 -13.34
N LEU A 115 2.87 1.18 -12.47
CA LEU A 115 1.62 1.49 -11.81
C LEU A 115 1.15 2.88 -12.20
N ASP A 116 -0.06 2.96 -12.75
CA ASP A 116 -0.71 4.21 -13.08
C ASP A 116 -1.93 4.44 -12.20
N PHE A 117 -1.86 5.45 -11.34
CA PHE A 117 -2.91 5.87 -10.41
C PHE A 117 -3.78 7.02 -10.96
N THR A 118 -3.61 7.42 -12.23
CA THR A 118 -4.23 8.65 -12.75
C THR A 118 -5.76 8.56 -12.90
N ARG A 119 -6.32 7.36 -13.08
CA ARG A 119 -7.77 7.09 -13.21
C ARG A 119 -8.33 6.21 -12.09
N VAL A 120 -7.69 6.21 -10.93
CA VAL A 120 -8.10 5.41 -9.78
C VAL A 120 -9.17 6.12 -8.96
N GLU A 121 -10.19 5.37 -8.52
CA GLU A 121 -11.07 5.80 -7.44
C GLU A 121 -10.47 5.42 -6.09
N CYS A 122 -9.67 6.31 -5.51
CA CYS A 122 -9.26 6.18 -4.12
C CYS A 122 -10.30 6.82 -3.23
N ARG A 123 -10.95 6.02 -2.39
CA ARG A 123 -11.81 6.51 -1.29
C ARG A 123 -11.03 6.71 0.01
N LEU A 124 -9.75 6.35 0.03
CA LEU A 124 -8.88 6.37 1.21
C LEU A 124 -8.18 7.73 1.34
N THR A 125 -7.84 8.13 2.57
CA THR A 125 -7.01 9.32 2.83
C THR A 125 -5.51 9.03 2.69
N GLU A 126 -5.11 7.77 2.84
CA GLU A 126 -3.73 7.29 2.74
C GLU A 126 -3.69 5.94 2.02
N VAL A 127 -2.66 5.74 1.20
CA VAL A 127 -2.39 4.48 0.49
C VAL A 127 -0.93 4.11 0.70
N ALA A 128 -0.67 2.96 1.31
CA ALA A 128 0.66 2.41 1.46
C ALA A 128 1.08 1.69 0.18
N VAL A 129 2.21 2.10 -0.41
CA VAL A 129 2.77 1.49 -1.61
C VAL A 129 4.19 1.01 -1.29
N GLU A 130 4.39 -0.30 -1.32
CA GLU A 130 5.72 -0.90 -1.20
C GLU A 130 6.31 -1.14 -2.59
N ALA A 131 7.45 -0.53 -2.89
CA ALA A 131 8.14 -0.67 -4.16
C ALA A 131 9.52 -1.31 -3.99
N TYR A 132 9.77 -2.38 -4.74
CA TYR A 132 11.04 -3.10 -4.77
C TYR A 132 11.61 -3.11 -6.19
N GLY A 133 12.56 -2.23 -6.47
CA GLY A 133 13.26 -2.11 -7.76
C GLY A 133 14.37 -3.16 -7.93
N GLU A 134 14.03 -4.44 -7.81
CA GLU A 134 14.97 -5.58 -7.75
C GLU A 134 16.04 -5.58 -8.87
N VAL A 135 15.78 -6.22 -10.01
CA VAL A 135 16.67 -6.17 -11.19
C VAL A 135 16.22 -5.05 -12.13
N SER A 136 14.92 -4.89 -12.26
CA SER A 136 14.29 -3.80 -13.01
C SER A 136 13.48 -2.90 -12.10
N GLY A 137 13.32 -1.65 -12.52
CA GLY A 137 12.74 -0.62 -11.68
C GLY A 137 11.23 -0.69 -11.56
N VAL A 138 10.70 0.08 -10.60
CA VAL A 138 9.25 0.31 -10.44
C VAL A 138 8.94 1.75 -10.83
N THR A 139 7.99 1.93 -11.74
CA THR A 139 7.49 3.26 -12.15
C THR A 139 6.09 3.46 -11.61
N ILE A 140 5.89 4.54 -10.88
CA ILE A 140 4.62 4.91 -10.26
C ILE A 140 4.19 6.28 -10.78
N VAL A 141 3.00 6.37 -11.34
CA VAL A 141 2.41 7.62 -11.84
C VAL A 141 1.22 7.97 -10.96
N ILE A 142 1.27 9.12 -10.29
CA ILE A 142 0.18 9.60 -9.42
C ILE A 142 -0.43 10.89 -9.98
N PRO A 143 -1.74 11.12 -9.84
CA PRO A 143 -2.36 12.36 -10.32
C PRO A 143 -1.79 13.59 -9.60
N ASP A 144 -1.79 14.76 -10.24
CA ASP A 144 -1.28 16.02 -9.69
C ASP A 144 -1.97 16.44 -8.37
N ALA A 145 -3.16 15.91 -8.09
CA ALA A 145 -3.88 16.19 -6.85
C ALA A 145 -3.30 15.44 -5.64
N TRP A 146 -2.64 14.31 -5.84
CA TRP A 146 -2.15 13.44 -4.77
C TRP A 146 -0.74 13.84 -4.35
N ALA A 147 -0.45 13.68 -3.08
CA ALA A 147 0.91 13.82 -2.56
C ALA A 147 1.57 12.45 -2.47
N ALA A 148 2.89 12.38 -2.61
CA ALA A 148 3.67 11.22 -2.24
C ALA A 148 4.66 11.55 -1.13
N ASP A 149 4.71 10.67 -0.13
CA ASP A 149 5.77 10.59 0.85
C ASP A 149 6.71 9.46 0.44
N THR A 150 7.97 9.78 0.17
CA THR A 150 9.01 8.77 -0.13
C THR A 150 9.98 8.60 1.02
N SER A 151 9.62 9.02 2.23
CA SER A 151 10.51 9.11 3.38
C SER A 151 10.95 7.72 3.87
N GLY A 152 10.09 6.72 3.68
CA GLY A 152 10.38 5.32 4.02
C GLY A 152 11.04 4.49 2.92
N MET A 153 11.58 5.15 1.89
CA MET A 153 12.19 4.45 0.76
C MET A 153 13.72 4.45 0.83
N ASP A 154 14.30 3.25 0.73
CA ASP A 154 15.73 3.07 0.49
C ASP A 154 16.01 3.22 -1.02
N PRO A 155 16.86 4.16 -1.47
CA PRO A 155 17.14 4.35 -2.89
C PRO A 155 17.91 3.18 -3.52
N GLY A 156 18.56 2.30 -2.72
CA GLY A 156 19.38 1.22 -3.23
C GLY A 156 20.48 1.68 -4.19
N PHE A 157 20.88 0.81 -5.11
CA PHE A 157 21.91 1.08 -6.11
C PHE A 157 21.33 1.77 -7.36
N GLY A 158 20.10 1.43 -7.75
CA GLY A 158 19.39 1.98 -8.90
C GLY A 158 18.83 3.38 -8.66
N GLY A 159 18.79 3.83 -7.40
CA GLY A 159 18.36 5.17 -7.01
C GLY A 159 16.85 5.33 -6.87
N LEU A 160 16.46 6.43 -6.25
CA LEU A 160 15.08 6.89 -6.15
C LEU A 160 14.95 8.23 -6.89
N THR A 161 14.06 8.28 -7.88
CA THR A 161 13.70 9.51 -8.58
C THR A 161 12.29 9.93 -8.15
N ASP A 162 12.22 10.92 -7.28
CA ASP A 162 10.98 11.61 -6.95
C ASP A 162 10.81 12.86 -7.81
N LYS A 163 9.72 12.89 -8.58
CA LYS A 163 9.26 14.05 -9.37
C LYS A 163 7.85 14.46 -8.96
N THR A 164 7.44 14.12 -7.75
CA THR A 164 6.16 14.54 -7.20
C THR A 164 6.33 15.80 -6.37
N THR A 165 5.20 16.43 -6.05
CA THR A 165 5.18 17.64 -5.22
C THR A 165 4.79 17.22 -3.80
N PRO A 166 5.50 17.68 -2.75
CA PRO A 166 5.13 17.38 -1.37
C PRO A 166 3.88 18.16 -0.89
N ASP A 167 3.38 19.11 -1.69
CA ASP A 167 2.25 19.96 -1.32
C ASP A 167 0.94 19.17 -1.46
N ARG A 168 0.45 18.64 -0.34
CA ARG A 168 -0.83 17.93 -0.27
C ARG A 168 -1.98 18.94 -0.38
N LEU A 169 -2.81 18.78 -1.40
CA LEU A 169 -4.10 19.47 -1.46
C LEU A 169 -5.02 18.94 -0.33
N PRO A 170 -5.71 19.83 0.41
CA PRO A 170 -6.61 19.41 1.48
C PRO A 170 -7.73 18.50 0.91
N GLY A 171 -7.85 17.29 1.47
CA GLY A 171 -8.83 16.29 1.04
C GLY A 171 -8.35 15.33 -0.05
N THR A 172 -7.08 15.40 -0.48
CA THR A 172 -6.52 14.43 -1.43
C THR A 172 -5.73 13.33 -0.73
N PRO A 173 -5.69 12.12 -1.32
CA PRO A 173 -4.97 10.99 -0.73
C PRO A 173 -3.45 11.20 -0.76
N LEU A 174 -2.80 10.69 0.28
CA LEU A 174 -1.35 10.61 0.41
C LEU A 174 -0.86 9.20 0.03
N ILE A 175 0.13 9.10 -0.85
CA ILE A 175 0.81 7.86 -1.17
C ILE A 175 2.03 7.73 -0.27
N ARG A 176 2.05 6.75 0.63
CA ARG A 176 3.23 6.43 1.45
C ARG A 176 4.07 5.39 0.74
N LEU A 177 5.13 5.83 0.08
CA LEU A 177 6.04 4.99 -0.66
C LEU A 177 7.15 4.45 0.25
N THR A 178 7.19 3.14 0.40
CA THR A 178 8.21 2.42 1.19
C THR A 178 8.88 1.34 0.35
N GLY A 179 10.04 0.83 0.78
CA GLY A 179 10.71 -0.29 0.13
C GLY A 179 12.14 0.04 -0.30
N SER A 180 12.65 -0.65 -1.31
CA SER A 180 14.03 -0.47 -1.78
C SER A 180 14.11 -0.36 -3.29
N GLY A 181 14.88 0.63 -3.76
CA GLY A 181 15.20 0.87 -5.16
C GLY A 181 15.98 -0.26 -5.81
N GLY A 182 16.60 -1.17 -5.04
CA GLY A 182 17.36 -2.30 -5.57
C GLY A 182 18.38 -1.88 -6.64
N ALA A 183 18.57 -2.67 -7.69
CA ALA A 183 19.45 -2.33 -8.81
C ALA A 183 18.72 -1.58 -9.94
N GLY A 184 17.40 -1.75 -10.05
CA GLY A 184 16.59 -1.19 -11.13
C GLY A 184 16.08 0.24 -10.88
N GLY A 185 16.07 0.67 -9.63
CA GLY A 185 15.62 1.99 -9.19
C GLY A 185 14.10 2.12 -9.08
N VAL A 186 13.63 3.17 -8.42
CA VAL A 186 12.19 3.49 -8.37
C VAL A 186 11.95 4.93 -8.77
N VAL A 187 10.93 5.13 -9.58
CA VAL A 187 10.54 6.42 -10.12
C VAL A 187 9.10 6.68 -9.75
N ILE A 188 8.86 7.77 -9.03
CA ILE A 188 7.52 8.27 -8.77
C ILE A 188 7.36 9.65 -9.41
N ARG A 189 6.28 9.85 -10.18
CA ARG A 189 6.07 11.09 -10.94
C ARG A 189 4.59 11.43 -11.12
N HIS A 190 4.32 12.69 -11.41
CA HIS A 190 3.03 13.11 -11.96
C HIS A 190 2.91 12.78 -13.46
N PRO A 191 1.68 12.68 -14.03
CA PRO A 191 1.48 12.45 -15.45
C PRO A 191 2.05 13.59 -16.30
N ASN A 192 2.77 13.26 -17.36
CA ASN A 192 3.35 14.26 -18.25
C ASN A 192 2.27 14.93 -19.13
N ARG A 193 2.57 16.11 -19.68
CA ARG A 193 1.68 16.87 -20.59
C ARG A 193 1.06 16.04 -21.73
N ARG A 194 1.77 15.03 -22.26
CA ARG A 194 1.24 14.12 -23.29
C ARG A 194 0.19 13.15 -22.76
N GLU A 195 0.38 12.62 -21.55
CA GLU A 195 -0.59 11.76 -20.87
C GLU A 195 -1.84 12.58 -20.51
N ARG A 196 -1.68 13.83 -20.04
CA ARG A 196 -2.80 14.78 -19.85
C ARG A 196 -3.63 14.97 -21.10
N ARG A 197 -2.99 15.18 -22.26
CA ARG A 197 -3.70 15.35 -23.54
C ARG A 197 -4.46 14.10 -23.97
N LYS A 198 -3.96 12.91 -23.61
CA LYS A 198 -4.59 11.61 -23.90
C LYS A 198 -5.78 11.33 -22.96
N LEU A 199 -5.72 11.84 -21.73
CA LEU A 199 -6.83 11.80 -20.76
C LEU A 199 -7.98 12.72 -21.19
N ASP A 200 -7.67 13.95 -21.64
CA ASP A 200 -8.64 14.92 -22.17
C ASP A 200 -9.25 14.46 -23.52
N GLY A 201 -8.43 13.89 -24.40
CA GLY A 201 -8.84 13.50 -25.76
C GLY A 201 -9.70 12.24 -25.86
N ASN A 202 -10.02 11.56 -24.75
CA ASN A 202 -10.87 10.37 -24.71
C ASN A 202 -12.21 10.63 -23.98
N SER A 203 -12.64 11.89 -23.89
CA SER A 203 -14.07 12.16 -23.65
C SER A 203 -14.85 11.67 -24.87
N PRO A 204 -15.80 10.74 -24.74
CA PRO A 204 -16.71 10.45 -25.84
C PRO A 204 -17.57 11.70 -26.05
N GLU A 205 -17.35 12.41 -27.17
CA GLU A 205 -18.39 13.29 -27.69
C GLU A 205 -19.65 12.46 -27.93
N SER A 206 -20.78 13.08 -27.58
CA SER A 206 -22.15 12.54 -27.58
C SER A 206 -22.68 12.14 -28.95
#